data_AF-A0A3M8GD21-F1
#
_entry.id   AF-A0A3M8GD21-F1
#
_cell.length_a   1.000
_cell.length_b   1.000
_cell.length_c   1.000
_cell.angle_alpha   90.00
_cell.angle_beta   90.00
_cell.angle_gamma   90.00
#
_symmetry.space_group_name_H-M   'P 1'
#
loop_
_entity.id
_entity.type
_entity.pdbx_description
1 polymer ?
#
loop_
_entity_poly.entity_id
_entity_poly.type
_entity_poly.pdbx_seq_one_letter_code
_entity_poly.pdbx_strand_id
1 'polypeptide(L)'
;MIKHFLNLEWKQYFRSPYWQKNLALNILLVFFALYLMAFFVLGGVGLYYGLDELLPNQDKLAIVSKYMFYWILGDLLFRFFMQKLPVMSVKPLLTLPVKRSTVVNFVLGKSAFSFFNFLPLFLAIPFAITLSAYGYPDTTAILMWVFIVIIITFSSNFLNFIIEAYSAELSVPLLPFLIVAAGLYGLNYFEIISFTDIIGNGVIAITQNPIFILIPLLVLGLLYMVNYKLLLQKLYLDASLKTKVKDVNASDLSWTKRFGDIAPFMQLDLRLIWRNKRTKSTAFLMVIGLLYGLFFYPQPMYREMEFMWAFIGIFSTGFFLINFGQFIPAWDSGYYKMLMSQNIKYEQYLRSKFILMVMSVVVMFVLGIPYVYFGWKILIAHFAAAIYNIGVNSHVIMWGGSFNRKKIDLDKKAAFNYQGTGAVQWLIGIPLMLVPMILFGILNWLLGFEVAIATLITLGIIGIVLHKKLMKFITEKYLNSKYKMIAAFSKDA
;
A
#
# COMPACT_ATOMS: atom_id res chain seq x y z
N MET A 1 25.42 26.92 1.95
CA MET A 1 24.50 26.22 2.87
C MET A 1 23.97 24.89 2.29
N ILE A 2 23.35 24.88 1.10
CA ILE A 2 22.84 23.63 0.46
C ILE A 2 23.92 22.55 0.30
N LYS A 3 25.12 22.92 -0.17
CA LYS A 3 26.28 21.99 -0.26
C LYS A 3 26.64 21.35 1.10
N HIS A 4 26.49 22.08 2.20
CA HIS A 4 26.77 21.57 3.54
C HIS A 4 25.70 20.57 3.99
N PHE A 5 24.42 20.83 3.69
CA PHE A 5 23.35 19.86 3.95
C PHE A 5 23.52 18.56 3.16
N LEU A 6 23.89 18.63 1.88
CA LEU A 6 24.19 17.44 1.07
C LEU A 6 25.34 16.61 1.69
N ASN A 7 26.38 17.25 2.22
CA ASN A 7 27.48 16.57 2.92
C ASN A 7 26.99 15.88 4.21
N LEU A 8 26.15 16.55 5.01
CA LEU A 8 25.56 15.96 6.21
C LEU A 8 24.69 14.73 5.88
N GLU A 9 23.96 14.75 4.76
CA GLU A 9 23.18 13.58 4.33
C GLU A 9 24.05 12.40 3.92
N TRP A 10 25.09 12.64 3.13
CA TRP A 10 26.05 11.61 2.77
C TRP A 10 26.69 10.97 4.01
N LYS A 11 27.05 11.80 5.00
CA LYS A 11 27.55 11.33 6.30
C LYS A 11 26.49 10.54 7.08
N GLN A 12 25.24 11.00 7.11
CA GLN A 12 24.13 10.30 7.77
C GLN A 12 23.88 8.91 7.14
N TYR A 13 23.90 8.83 5.81
CA TYR A 13 23.66 7.58 5.07
C TYR A 13 24.71 6.52 5.43
N PHE A 14 26.00 6.87 5.30
CA PHE A 14 27.10 5.94 5.59
C PHE A 14 27.30 5.61 7.07
N ARG A 15 26.95 6.54 7.96
CA ARG A 15 27.03 6.32 9.42
C ARG A 15 25.77 5.67 9.99
N SER A 16 24.77 5.38 9.17
CA SER A 16 23.56 4.73 9.64
C SER A 16 23.86 3.27 10.04
N PRO A 17 23.36 2.80 11.20
CA PRO A 17 23.52 1.40 11.62
C PRO A 17 22.93 0.40 10.61
N TYR A 18 21.99 0.84 9.77
CA TYR A 18 21.35 0.06 8.71
C TYR A 18 22.31 -0.26 7.57
N TRP A 19 23.11 0.71 7.11
CA TRP A 19 24.07 0.49 6.03
C TRP A 19 25.16 -0.51 6.43
N GLN A 20 25.61 -0.45 7.69
CA GLN A 20 26.67 -1.31 8.21
C GLN A 20 26.21 -2.74 8.58
N LYS A 21 24.94 -2.93 9.00
CA LYS A 21 24.47 -4.26 9.46
C LYS A 21 23.85 -5.14 8.37
N ASN A 22 23.39 -4.59 7.25
CA ASN A 22 22.60 -5.32 6.25
C ASN A 22 23.15 -5.20 4.81
N LEU A 23 24.41 -5.58 4.59
CA LEU A 23 25.06 -5.56 3.27
C LEU A 23 24.22 -6.29 2.19
N ALA A 24 23.68 -7.47 2.51
CA ALA A 24 22.83 -8.23 1.59
C ALA A 24 21.56 -7.49 1.16
N LEU A 25 20.91 -6.75 2.09
CA LEU A 25 19.74 -5.94 1.78
C LEU A 25 20.12 -4.77 0.86
N ASN A 26 21.27 -4.14 1.09
CA ASN A 26 21.74 -3.03 0.26
C ASN A 26 22.07 -3.50 -1.16
N ILE A 27 22.72 -4.66 -1.30
CA ILE A 27 22.99 -5.28 -2.61
C ILE A 27 21.66 -5.57 -3.32
N LEU A 28 20.69 -6.15 -2.62
CA LEU A 28 19.37 -6.42 -3.19
C LEU A 28 18.65 -5.15 -3.66
N LEU A 29 18.73 -4.06 -2.90
CA LEU A 29 18.13 -2.77 -3.27
C LEU A 29 18.79 -2.15 -4.50
N VAL A 30 20.12 -2.19 -4.59
CA VAL A 30 20.85 -1.72 -5.77
C VAL A 30 20.53 -2.58 -6.99
N PHE A 31 20.51 -3.90 -6.83
CA PHE A 31 20.12 -4.83 -7.90
C PHE A 31 18.70 -4.54 -8.39
N PHE A 32 17.74 -4.37 -7.48
CA PHE A 32 16.36 -4.05 -7.84
C PHE A 32 16.24 -2.69 -8.56
N ALA A 33 17.02 -1.68 -8.14
CA ALA A 33 17.06 -0.40 -8.83
C ALA A 33 17.65 -0.53 -10.26
N LEU A 34 18.74 -1.27 -10.44
CA LEU A 34 19.33 -1.57 -11.75
C LEU A 34 18.37 -2.36 -12.64
N TYR A 35 17.70 -3.37 -12.09
CA TYR A 35 16.68 -4.15 -12.78
C TYR A 35 15.53 -3.26 -13.27
N LEU A 36 15.01 -2.37 -12.42
CA LEU A 36 13.96 -1.42 -12.83
C LEU A 36 14.45 -0.45 -13.92
N MET A 37 15.66 0.09 -13.80
CA MET A 37 16.23 0.97 -14.82
C MET A 37 16.35 0.24 -16.17
N ALA A 38 16.89 -0.98 -16.17
CA ALA A 38 17.00 -1.79 -17.38
C ALA A 38 15.62 -2.10 -18.00
N PHE A 39 14.63 -2.44 -17.18
CA PHE A 39 13.26 -2.69 -17.64
C PHE A 39 12.64 -1.45 -18.30
N PHE A 40 12.85 -0.26 -17.75
CA PHE A 40 12.35 0.99 -18.34
C PHE A 40 13.09 1.34 -19.64
N VAL A 41 14.39 1.10 -19.72
CA VAL A 41 15.15 1.30 -20.96
C VAL A 41 14.65 0.38 -22.06
N LEU A 42 14.51 -0.92 -21.77
CA LEU A 42 13.95 -1.89 -22.71
C LEU A 42 12.50 -1.53 -23.07
N GLY A 43 11.71 -1.07 -22.11
CA GLY A 43 10.35 -0.59 -22.35
C GLY A 43 10.31 0.61 -23.29
N GLY A 44 11.24 1.56 -23.17
CA GLY A 44 11.30 2.75 -24.03
C GLY A 44 11.60 2.39 -25.47
N VAL A 45 12.54 1.47 -25.68
CA VAL A 45 12.85 0.90 -27.00
C VAL A 45 11.69 0.05 -27.53
N GLY A 46 11.12 -0.81 -26.68
CA GLY A 46 10.02 -1.70 -27.03
C GLY A 46 8.72 -0.96 -27.37
N LEU A 47 8.47 0.21 -26.77
CA LEU A 47 7.35 1.08 -27.13
C LEU A 47 7.42 1.50 -28.59
N TYR A 48 8.60 1.84 -29.10
CA TYR A 48 8.76 2.19 -30.51
C TYR A 48 8.42 1.01 -31.42
N TYR A 49 9.03 -0.16 -31.19
CA TYR A 49 8.83 -1.35 -32.03
C TYR A 49 7.41 -1.91 -31.95
N GLY A 50 6.82 -1.94 -30.75
CA GLY A 50 5.44 -2.40 -30.58
C GLY A 50 4.44 -1.48 -31.28
N LEU A 51 4.68 -0.16 -31.30
CA LEU A 51 3.85 0.77 -32.07
C LEU A 51 4.10 0.65 -33.58
N ASP A 52 5.33 0.37 -34.01
CA ASP A 52 5.65 0.13 -35.42
C ASP A 52 4.95 -1.13 -35.97
N GLU A 53 4.90 -2.19 -35.19
CA GLU A 53 4.25 -3.45 -35.57
C GLU A 53 2.72 -3.35 -35.56
N LEU A 54 2.14 -2.71 -34.52
CA LEU A 54 0.69 -2.64 -34.34
C LEU A 54 0.03 -1.49 -35.12
N LEU A 55 0.73 -0.36 -35.27
CA LEU A 55 0.20 0.91 -35.83
C LEU A 55 1.22 1.61 -36.74
N PRO A 56 1.69 0.97 -37.83
CA PRO A 56 2.82 1.45 -38.64
C PRO A 56 2.59 2.84 -39.27
N ASN A 57 1.34 3.18 -39.60
CA ASN A 57 0.98 4.40 -40.34
C ASN A 57 0.58 5.58 -39.44
N GLN A 58 0.75 5.47 -38.12
CA GLN A 58 0.38 6.53 -37.19
C GLN A 58 1.61 7.22 -36.59
N ASP A 59 1.45 8.48 -36.22
CA ASP A 59 2.49 9.22 -35.50
C ASP A 59 2.67 8.63 -34.09
N LYS A 60 3.78 7.92 -33.91
CA LYS A 60 4.16 7.25 -32.67
C LYS A 60 4.32 8.25 -31.51
N LEU A 61 4.85 9.45 -31.77
CA LEU A 61 5.02 10.49 -30.74
C LEU A 61 3.65 11.00 -30.28
N ALA A 62 2.70 11.18 -31.21
CA ALA A 62 1.32 11.56 -30.89
C ALA A 62 0.58 10.48 -30.10
N ILE A 63 0.72 9.21 -30.47
CA ILE A 63 0.10 8.10 -29.73
C ILE A 63 0.64 8.05 -28.30
N VAL A 64 1.97 8.04 -28.12
CA VAL A 64 2.58 8.00 -26.78
C VAL A 64 2.15 9.20 -25.95
N SER A 65 2.03 10.38 -26.58
CA SER A 65 1.56 11.60 -25.91
C SER A 65 0.13 11.49 -25.37
N LYS A 66 -0.78 10.81 -26.07
CA LYS A 66 -2.13 10.51 -25.58
C LYS A 66 -2.11 9.63 -24.33
N TYR A 67 -1.26 8.60 -24.33
CA TYR A 67 -1.13 7.69 -23.19
C TYR A 67 -0.44 8.32 -21.96
N MET A 68 0.12 9.54 -22.09
CA MET A 68 0.69 10.27 -20.95
C MET A 68 -0.33 10.57 -19.85
N PHE A 69 -1.63 10.66 -20.15
CA PHE A 69 -2.66 10.79 -19.13
C PHE A 69 -2.65 9.61 -18.14
N TYR A 70 -2.65 8.38 -18.67
CA TYR A 70 -2.59 7.18 -17.85
C TYR A 70 -1.25 7.06 -17.12
N TRP A 71 -0.16 7.48 -17.77
CA TRP A 71 1.15 7.57 -17.12
C TRP A 71 1.12 8.48 -15.89
N ILE A 72 0.55 9.69 -16.00
CA ILE A 72 0.46 10.64 -14.88
C ILE A 72 -0.34 10.05 -13.73
N LEU A 73 -1.50 9.42 -14.00
CA LEU A 73 -2.29 8.76 -12.97
C LEU A 73 -1.52 7.64 -12.28
N GLY A 74 -0.87 6.78 -13.07
CA GLY A 74 -0.05 5.67 -12.55
C GLY A 74 1.15 6.13 -11.75
N ASP A 75 1.88 7.14 -12.24
CA ASP A 75 3.04 7.75 -11.57
C ASP A 75 2.62 8.41 -10.25
N LEU A 76 1.51 9.16 -10.21
CA LEU A 76 0.97 9.72 -8.97
C LEU A 76 0.54 8.64 -7.98
N LEU A 77 -0.15 7.58 -8.45
CA LEU A 77 -0.53 6.45 -7.61
C LEU A 77 0.69 5.78 -6.99
N PHE A 78 1.70 5.49 -7.80
CA PHE A 78 2.92 4.85 -7.36
C PHE A 78 3.72 5.73 -6.39
N ARG A 79 3.87 7.04 -6.69
CA ARG A 79 4.55 8.01 -5.81
C ARG A 79 3.85 8.17 -4.48
N PHE A 80 2.52 8.22 -4.47
CA PHE A 80 1.76 8.34 -3.22
C PHE A 80 2.08 7.21 -2.24
N PHE A 81 2.36 6.02 -2.76
CA PHE A 81 2.73 4.86 -1.95
C PHE A 81 4.21 4.81 -1.56
N MET A 82 5.09 5.10 -2.52
CA MET A 82 6.53 4.84 -2.36
C MET A 82 7.35 6.07 -1.96
N GLN A 83 6.88 7.28 -2.29
CA GLN A 83 7.63 8.52 -2.16
C GLN A 83 6.99 9.45 -1.12
N LYS A 84 7.63 9.55 0.05
CA LYS A 84 7.21 10.43 1.15
C LYS A 84 8.20 11.58 1.35
N LEU A 85 7.72 12.73 1.81
CA LEU A 85 8.61 13.84 2.18
C LEU A 85 9.49 13.48 3.40
N PRO A 86 10.82 13.73 3.34
CA PRO A 86 11.73 13.46 4.45
C PRO A 86 11.66 14.54 5.55
N VAL A 87 10.45 14.91 6.02
CA VAL A 87 10.27 15.99 7.01
C VAL A 87 10.95 15.66 8.34
N MET A 88 11.02 14.37 8.70
CA MET A 88 11.60 13.92 9.98
C MET A 88 13.13 14.09 10.06
N SER A 89 13.86 13.99 8.94
CA SER A 89 15.33 14.16 8.94
C SER A 89 15.76 15.62 9.14
N VAL A 90 14.81 16.54 9.07
CA VAL A 90 15.05 17.98 8.98
C VAL A 90 14.71 18.68 10.30
N LYS A 91 13.96 18.01 11.19
CA LYS A 91 13.64 18.51 12.53
C LYS A 91 14.87 18.96 13.35
N PRO A 92 16.00 18.23 13.34
CA PRO A 92 17.21 18.68 14.05
C PRO A 92 17.78 20.00 13.51
N LEU A 93 17.49 20.36 12.26
CA LEU A 93 17.93 21.65 11.69
C LEU A 93 17.07 22.81 12.20
N LEU A 94 15.87 22.56 12.73
CA LEU A 94 14.99 23.60 13.27
C LEU A 94 15.46 24.13 14.63
N THR A 95 16.32 23.40 15.34
CA THR A 95 16.94 23.85 16.59
C THR A 95 18.25 24.63 16.35
N LEU A 96 18.73 24.64 15.11
CA LEU A 96 19.92 25.39 14.70
C LEU A 96 19.51 26.77 14.17
N PRO A 97 20.41 27.78 14.17
CA PRO A 97 20.14 29.13 13.67
C PRO A 97 20.10 29.18 12.12
N VAL A 98 19.31 28.29 11.50
CA VAL A 98 19.09 28.22 10.05
C VAL A 98 17.71 28.79 9.73
N LYS A 99 17.63 29.68 8.73
CA LYS A 99 16.35 30.20 8.25
C LYS A 99 15.47 29.06 7.74
N ARG A 100 14.22 29.02 8.21
CA ARG A 100 13.24 27.97 7.83
C ARG A 100 12.99 27.91 6.33
N SER A 101 13.00 29.05 5.64
CA SER A 101 12.91 29.12 4.18
C SER A 101 14.00 28.30 3.49
N THR A 102 15.23 28.36 3.99
CA THR A 102 16.35 27.57 3.47
C THR A 102 16.15 26.08 3.71
N VAL A 103 15.59 25.74 4.88
CA VAL A 103 15.26 24.36 5.24
C VAL A 103 14.17 23.80 4.31
N VAL A 104 13.10 24.56 4.06
CA VAL A 104 12.03 24.18 3.11
C VAL A 104 12.58 23.99 1.70
N ASN A 105 13.36 24.95 1.21
CA ASN A 105 13.97 24.87 -0.12
C ASN A 105 14.93 23.68 -0.24
N PHE A 106 15.66 23.36 0.83
CA PHE A 106 16.49 22.15 0.85
C PHE A 106 15.65 20.87 0.74
N VAL A 107 14.53 20.77 1.46
CA VAL A 107 13.63 19.61 1.39
C VAL A 107 13.02 19.44 0.00
N LEU A 108 12.51 20.54 -0.58
CA LEU A 108 11.94 20.52 -1.93
C LEU A 108 13.00 20.22 -2.98
N GLY A 109 14.18 20.85 -2.88
CA GLY A 109 15.30 20.59 -3.77
C GLY A 109 15.78 19.14 -3.69
N LYS A 110 15.88 18.58 -2.48
CA LYS A 110 16.21 17.16 -2.28
C LYS A 110 15.20 16.24 -2.98
N SER A 111 13.91 16.57 -2.91
CA SER A 111 12.88 15.76 -3.56
C SER A 111 13.02 15.71 -5.08
N ALA A 112 13.58 16.76 -5.69
CA ALA A 112 13.86 16.81 -7.12
C ALA A 112 14.91 15.75 -7.54
N PHE A 113 15.84 15.39 -6.64
CA PHE A 113 16.86 14.34 -6.89
C PHE A 113 16.43 12.95 -6.43
N SER A 114 15.12 12.70 -6.24
CA SER A 114 14.62 11.37 -5.91
C SER A 114 14.75 10.41 -7.10
N PHE A 115 15.06 9.13 -6.83
CA PHE A 115 15.11 8.06 -7.85
C PHE A 115 13.84 8.03 -8.73
N PHE A 116 12.67 8.29 -8.14
CA PHE A 116 11.40 8.32 -8.86
C PHE A 116 11.34 9.40 -9.96
N ASN A 117 12.11 10.48 -9.87
CA ASN A 117 12.13 11.51 -10.93
C ASN A 117 13.01 11.12 -12.12
N PHE A 118 13.97 10.23 -11.91
CA PHE A 118 14.81 9.71 -12.98
C PHE A 118 14.15 8.52 -13.70
N LEU A 119 13.30 7.77 -13.01
CA LEU A 119 12.68 6.56 -13.55
C LEU A 119 11.92 6.79 -14.88
N PRO A 120 11.05 7.82 -15.03
CA PRO A 120 10.42 8.12 -16.32
C PRO A 120 11.41 8.47 -17.44
N LEU A 121 12.57 9.02 -17.12
CA LEU A 121 13.59 9.39 -18.11
C LEU A 121 14.25 8.15 -18.72
N PHE A 122 14.38 7.07 -17.95
CA PHE A 122 14.85 5.79 -18.47
C PHE A 122 13.87 5.16 -19.48
N LEU A 123 12.61 5.58 -19.51
CA LEU A 123 11.66 5.19 -20.57
C LEU A 123 11.68 6.20 -21.73
N ALA A 124 11.57 7.49 -21.41
CA ALA A 124 11.39 8.55 -22.39
C ALA A 124 12.64 8.81 -23.26
N ILE A 125 13.84 8.76 -22.67
CA ILE A 125 15.08 9.02 -23.42
C ILE A 125 15.35 7.91 -24.44
N PRO A 126 15.30 6.60 -24.09
CA PRO A 126 15.46 5.54 -25.08
C PRO A 126 14.38 5.55 -26.17
N PHE A 127 13.12 5.87 -25.83
CA PHE A 127 12.07 6.08 -26.83
C PHE A 127 12.41 7.23 -27.78
N ALA A 128 12.84 8.38 -27.26
CA ALA A 128 13.24 9.53 -28.08
C ALA A 128 14.44 9.23 -28.99
N ILE A 129 15.45 8.50 -28.48
CA ILE A 129 16.62 8.08 -29.25
C ILE A 129 16.21 7.14 -30.39
N THR A 130 15.37 6.14 -30.10
CA THR A 130 14.89 5.20 -31.13
C THR A 130 14.05 5.90 -32.18
N LEU A 131 13.14 6.80 -31.78
CA LEU A 131 12.35 7.61 -32.70
C LEU A 131 13.25 8.45 -33.64
N SER A 132 14.31 9.06 -33.11
CA SER A 132 15.28 9.80 -33.90
C SER A 132 16.12 8.90 -34.82
N ALA A 133 16.51 7.71 -34.35
CA ALA A 133 17.33 6.77 -35.13
C ALA A 133 16.59 6.21 -36.35
N TYR A 134 15.27 6.07 -36.27
CA TYR A 134 14.40 5.63 -37.36
C TYR A 134 13.80 6.78 -38.18
N GLY A 135 14.41 7.97 -38.13
CA GLY A 135 14.14 9.04 -39.10
C GLY A 135 12.90 9.88 -38.84
N TYR A 136 12.47 10.04 -37.58
CA TYR A 136 11.39 10.97 -37.27
C TYR A 136 11.74 12.40 -37.70
N PRO A 137 10.85 13.14 -38.40
CA PRO A 137 11.25 14.31 -39.17
C PRO A 137 11.70 15.53 -38.35
N ASP A 138 11.17 15.70 -37.13
CA ASP A 138 11.36 16.90 -36.33
C ASP A 138 12.13 16.59 -35.02
N THR A 139 13.44 16.84 -35.02
CA THR A 139 14.30 16.67 -33.85
C THR A 139 13.93 17.64 -32.72
N THR A 140 13.39 18.83 -33.04
CA THR A 140 12.99 19.82 -32.04
C THR A 140 11.76 19.32 -31.28
N ALA A 141 10.78 18.75 -31.98
CA ALA A 141 9.62 18.10 -31.36
C ALA A 141 10.04 17.00 -30.37
N ILE A 142 11.05 16.19 -30.71
CA ILE A 142 11.57 15.11 -29.83
C ILE A 142 12.18 15.70 -28.55
N LEU A 143 13.05 16.71 -28.68
CA LEU A 143 13.69 17.34 -27.53
C LEU A 143 12.67 18.04 -26.62
N MET A 144 11.70 18.72 -27.23
CA MET A 144 10.59 19.35 -26.51
C MET A 144 9.73 18.31 -25.80
N TRP A 145 9.45 17.18 -26.43
CA TRP A 145 8.70 16.08 -25.82
C TRP A 145 9.41 15.52 -24.58
N VAL A 146 10.73 15.25 -24.66
CA VAL A 146 11.52 14.82 -23.48
C VAL A 146 11.49 15.89 -22.38
N PHE A 147 11.58 17.16 -22.74
CA PHE A 147 11.54 18.25 -21.77
C PHE A 147 10.16 18.39 -21.10
N ILE A 148 9.07 18.18 -21.83
CA ILE A 148 7.70 18.09 -21.27
C ILE A 148 7.59 16.92 -20.29
N VAL A 149 8.15 15.74 -20.61
CA VAL A 149 8.17 14.59 -19.70
C VAL A 149 8.89 14.93 -18.39
N ILE A 150 10.01 15.66 -18.45
CA ILE A 150 10.72 16.16 -17.26
C ILE A 150 9.81 17.08 -16.43
N ILE A 151 9.17 18.06 -17.05
CA ILE A 151 8.28 19.01 -16.35
C ILE A 151 7.09 18.29 -15.71
N ILE A 152 6.46 17.36 -16.41
CA ILE A 152 5.35 16.55 -15.89
C ILE A 152 5.80 15.68 -14.72
N THR A 153 7.00 15.09 -14.80
CA THR A 153 7.57 14.29 -13.72
C THR A 153 7.77 15.12 -12.46
N PHE A 154 8.35 16.31 -12.57
CA PHE A 154 8.52 17.22 -11.43
C PHE A 154 7.18 17.76 -10.90
N SER A 155 6.23 18.04 -11.80
CA SER A 155 4.88 18.45 -11.42
C SER A 155 4.19 17.35 -10.62
N SER A 156 4.31 16.10 -11.07
CA SER A 156 3.76 14.93 -10.36
C SER A 156 4.42 14.72 -9.00
N ASN A 157 5.74 14.92 -8.89
CA ASN A 157 6.46 14.90 -7.62
C ASN A 157 5.92 15.93 -6.62
N PHE A 158 5.75 17.19 -7.04
CA PHE A 158 5.23 18.23 -6.14
C PHE A 158 3.74 18.06 -5.84
N LEU A 159 2.94 17.66 -6.83
CA LEU A 159 1.52 17.36 -6.63
C LEU A 159 1.32 16.21 -5.63
N ASN A 160 2.14 15.15 -5.72
CA ASN A 160 2.13 14.05 -4.78
C ASN A 160 2.28 14.53 -3.33
N PHE A 161 3.21 15.44 -3.06
CA PHE A 161 3.42 15.97 -1.71
C PHE A 161 2.30 16.87 -1.20
N ILE A 162 1.63 17.60 -2.09
CA ILE A 162 0.43 18.36 -1.73
C ILE A 162 -0.67 17.39 -1.31
N ILE A 163 -0.92 16.36 -2.13
CA ILE A 163 -1.90 15.31 -1.85
C ILE A 163 -1.55 14.62 -0.52
N GLU A 164 -0.29 14.24 -0.30
CA GLU A 164 0.18 13.63 0.95
C GLU A 164 -0.07 14.56 2.14
N ALA A 165 0.27 15.84 2.02
CA ALA A 165 0.14 16.83 3.09
C ALA A 165 -1.31 17.06 3.54
N TYR A 166 -2.27 17.08 2.62
CA TYR A 166 -3.71 17.19 2.94
C TYR A 166 -4.27 15.85 3.44
N SER A 167 -3.86 14.75 2.80
CA SER A 167 -4.26 13.39 3.19
C SER A 167 -3.73 12.99 4.57
N ALA A 168 -2.63 13.60 5.02
CA ALA A 168 -2.06 13.39 6.34
C ALA A 168 -3.01 13.81 7.49
N GLU A 169 -3.95 14.72 7.25
CA GLU A 169 -4.90 15.20 8.27
C GLU A 169 -6.19 14.37 8.31
N LEU A 170 -6.48 13.66 7.24
CA LEU A 170 -7.63 12.78 7.14
C LEU A 170 -7.40 11.47 7.90
N SER A 171 -8.49 10.92 8.45
CA SER A 171 -8.46 9.60 9.08
C SER A 171 -8.19 8.47 8.07
N VAL A 172 -8.46 8.71 6.78
CA VAL A 172 -8.21 7.78 5.69
C VAL A 172 -7.49 8.55 4.56
N PRO A 173 -6.14 8.57 4.56
CA PRO A 173 -5.36 9.39 3.63
C PRO A 173 -5.56 9.00 2.16
N LEU A 174 -5.73 7.70 1.92
CA LEU A 174 -5.71 7.13 0.59
C LEU A 174 -7.05 7.30 -0.15
N LEU A 175 -8.16 7.36 0.59
CA LEU A 175 -9.51 7.29 0.03
C LEU A 175 -9.87 8.49 -0.88
N PRO A 176 -9.63 9.75 -0.50
CA PRO A 176 -9.94 10.88 -1.38
C PRO A 176 -9.14 10.84 -2.68
N PHE A 177 -7.86 10.46 -2.58
CA PHE A 177 -7.00 10.34 -3.75
C PHE A 177 -7.49 9.24 -4.70
N LEU A 178 -7.85 8.06 -4.19
CA LEU A 178 -8.43 6.99 -5.00
C LEU A 178 -9.76 7.39 -5.63
N ILE A 179 -10.63 8.09 -4.92
CA ILE A 179 -11.91 8.58 -5.46
C ILE A 179 -11.66 9.54 -6.62
N VAL A 180 -10.73 10.49 -6.47
CA VAL A 180 -10.40 11.44 -7.53
C VAL A 180 -9.77 10.74 -8.73
N ALA A 181 -8.80 9.85 -8.51
CA ALA A 181 -8.15 9.10 -9.58
C ALA A 181 -9.15 8.19 -10.33
N ALA A 182 -10.00 7.47 -9.59
CA ALA A 182 -11.06 6.64 -10.18
C ALA A 182 -12.12 7.48 -10.90
N GLY A 183 -12.46 8.66 -10.37
CA GLY A 183 -13.38 9.60 -11.01
C GLY A 183 -12.82 10.14 -12.33
N LEU A 184 -11.55 10.59 -12.35
CA LEU A 184 -10.88 11.05 -13.58
C LEU A 184 -10.77 9.92 -14.61
N TYR A 185 -10.39 8.72 -14.17
CA TYR A 185 -10.34 7.54 -15.03
C TYR A 185 -11.73 7.20 -15.57
N GLY A 186 -12.77 7.19 -14.72
CA GLY A 186 -14.14 6.90 -15.12
C GLY A 186 -14.69 7.91 -16.12
N LEU A 187 -14.47 9.22 -15.89
CA LEU A 187 -14.86 10.27 -16.82
C LEU A 187 -14.20 10.10 -18.20
N ASN A 188 -12.94 9.66 -18.23
CA ASN A 188 -12.23 9.34 -19.47
C ASN A 188 -12.76 8.06 -20.12
N TYR A 189 -12.98 7.01 -19.33
CA TYR A 189 -13.41 5.69 -19.81
C TYR A 189 -14.83 5.71 -20.37
N PHE A 190 -15.73 6.47 -19.77
CA PHE A 190 -17.10 6.67 -20.26
C PHE A 190 -17.18 7.79 -21.32
N GLU A 191 -16.04 8.31 -21.78
CA GLU A 191 -15.94 9.36 -22.80
C GLU A 191 -16.72 10.64 -22.49
N ILE A 192 -17.04 10.89 -21.22
CA ILE A 192 -17.71 12.12 -20.76
C ILE A 192 -16.75 13.30 -20.94
N ILE A 193 -15.46 13.10 -20.64
CA ILE A 193 -14.36 14.03 -20.91
C ILE A 193 -13.15 13.23 -21.38
N SER A 194 -12.68 13.46 -22.61
CA SER A 194 -11.47 12.81 -23.13
C SER A 194 -10.20 13.49 -22.61
N PHE A 195 -9.79 13.15 -21.39
CA PHE A 195 -8.52 13.60 -20.81
C PHE A 195 -7.31 13.09 -21.61
N THR A 196 -7.42 11.91 -22.22
CA THR A 196 -6.43 11.36 -23.16
C THR A 196 -6.19 12.31 -24.33
N ASP A 197 -7.24 12.86 -24.95
CA ASP A 197 -7.07 13.81 -26.06
C ASP A 197 -6.65 15.19 -25.57
N ILE A 198 -7.18 15.68 -24.43
CA ILE A 198 -6.77 16.97 -23.87
C ILE A 198 -5.25 17.00 -23.60
N ILE A 199 -4.73 15.96 -22.93
CA ILE A 199 -3.29 15.88 -22.63
C ILE A 199 -2.49 15.61 -23.90
N GLY A 200 -2.91 14.66 -24.74
CA GLY A 200 -2.19 14.32 -25.96
C GLY A 200 -2.06 15.51 -26.92
N ASN A 201 -3.17 16.19 -27.20
CA ASN A 201 -3.19 17.37 -28.07
C ASN A 201 -2.42 18.54 -27.43
N GLY A 202 -2.48 18.70 -26.11
CA GLY A 202 -1.70 19.71 -25.41
C GLY A 202 -0.19 19.50 -25.55
N VAL A 203 0.28 18.25 -25.42
CA VAL A 203 1.69 17.90 -25.62
C VAL A 203 2.11 18.14 -27.07
N ILE A 204 1.30 17.70 -28.04
CA ILE A 204 1.58 17.92 -29.46
C ILE A 204 1.59 19.41 -29.84
N ALA A 205 0.68 20.20 -29.27
CA ALA A 205 0.69 21.65 -29.48
C ALA A 205 1.99 22.29 -29.00
N ILE A 206 2.57 21.82 -27.89
CA ILE A 206 3.86 22.31 -27.38
C ILE A 206 5.01 21.85 -28.28
N THR A 207 4.98 20.63 -28.81
CA THR A 207 6.03 20.16 -29.73
C THR A 207 6.02 20.92 -31.04
N GLN A 208 4.83 21.32 -31.53
CA GLN A 208 4.68 22.14 -32.74
C GLN A 208 5.00 23.62 -32.49
N ASN A 209 4.63 24.16 -31.32
CA ASN A 209 4.93 25.52 -30.92
C ASN A 209 5.54 25.56 -29.51
N PRO A 210 6.89 25.60 -29.41
CA PRO A 210 7.60 25.53 -28.15
C PRO A 210 7.22 26.59 -27.12
N ILE A 211 6.63 27.73 -27.52
CA ILE A 211 6.24 28.79 -26.58
C ILE A 211 5.18 28.33 -25.57
N PHE A 212 4.35 27.35 -25.94
CA PHE A 212 3.31 26.82 -25.05
C PHE A 212 3.89 26.05 -23.86
N ILE A 213 5.19 25.75 -23.84
CA ILE A 213 5.85 25.15 -22.67
C ILE A 213 5.82 26.05 -21.42
N LEU A 214 5.59 27.35 -21.60
CA LEU A 214 5.40 28.27 -20.48
C LEU A 214 4.20 27.88 -19.61
N ILE A 215 3.17 27.22 -20.18
CA ILE A 215 1.99 26.76 -19.44
C ILE A 215 2.35 25.68 -18.41
N PRO A 216 2.94 24.52 -18.79
CA PRO A 216 3.34 23.51 -17.81
C PRO A 216 4.45 23.99 -16.87
N LEU A 217 5.34 24.90 -17.30
CA LEU A 217 6.31 25.55 -16.40
C LEU A 217 5.64 26.41 -15.33
N LEU A 218 4.59 27.16 -15.69
CA LEU A 218 3.80 27.94 -14.74
C LEU A 218 3.11 27.02 -13.73
N VAL A 219 2.51 25.91 -14.19
CA VAL A 219 1.90 24.90 -13.31
C VAL A 219 2.94 24.33 -12.34
N LEU A 220 4.13 23.97 -12.82
CA LEU A 220 5.23 23.49 -11.99
C LEU A 220 5.62 24.52 -10.92
N GLY A 221 5.74 25.80 -11.30
CA GLY A 221 6.04 26.91 -10.41
C GLY A 221 4.97 27.10 -9.32
N LEU A 222 3.69 27.04 -9.69
CA LEU A 222 2.57 27.12 -8.74
C LEU A 222 2.61 25.95 -7.75
N LEU A 223 2.81 24.71 -8.22
CA LEU A 223 2.91 23.53 -7.37
C LEU A 223 4.08 23.63 -6.38
N TYR A 224 5.22 24.17 -6.83
CA TYR A 224 6.35 24.46 -5.96
C TYR A 224 6.00 25.50 -4.88
N MET A 225 5.35 26.61 -5.26
CA MET A 225 4.95 27.67 -4.33
C MET A 225 3.94 27.18 -3.28
N VAL A 226 2.95 26.39 -3.70
CA VAL A 226 1.96 25.78 -2.79
C VAL A 226 2.66 24.86 -1.79
N ASN A 227 3.56 23.98 -2.26
CA ASN A 227 4.36 23.13 -1.39
C ASN A 227 5.22 23.93 -0.40
N TYR A 228 5.89 24.97 -0.89
CA TYR A 228 6.72 25.83 -0.07
C TYR A 228 5.91 26.45 1.07
N LYS A 229 4.73 27.00 0.77
CA LYS A 229 3.82 27.58 1.76
C LYS A 229 3.32 26.54 2.76
N LEU A 230 2.89 25.37 2.29
CA LEU A 230 2.42 24.27 3.15
C LEU A 230 3.52 23.78 4.11
N LEU A 231 4.74 23.59 3.62
CA LEU A 231 5.86 23.15 4.46
C LEU A 231 6.28 24.20 5.47
N LEU A 232 6.36 25.46 5.05
CA LEU A 232 6.71 26.57 5.95
C LEU A 232 5.72 26.70 7.10
N GLN A 233 4.43 26.48 6.84
CA GLN A 233 3.37 26.48 7.86
C GLN A 233 3.42 25.27 8.80
N LYS A 234 3.96 24.12 8.36
CA LYS A 234 4.01 22.88 9.14
C LYS A 234 5.33 22.68 9.93
N LEU A 235 6.40 23.37 9.57
CA LEU A 235 7.71 23.33 10.24
C LEU A 235 7.78 24.24 11.50
N TYR A 236 6.81 24.10 12.40
CA TYR A 236 6.88 24.68 13.75
C TYR A 236 7.11 23.58 14.78
N LEU A 237 8.06 23.79 15.69
CA LEU A 237 8.31 22.88 16.83
C LEU A 237 7.03 22.69 17.67
N ASP A 238 6.20 23.73 17.77
CA ASP A 238 4.96 23.75 18.56
C ASP A 238 3.76 23.09 17.85
N ALA A 239 3.83 22.87 16.54
CA ALA A 239 2.78 22.14 15.81
C ALA A 239 2.70 20.67 16.27
N SER A 240 3.79 20.10 16.76
CA SER A 240 3.81 18.77 17.41
C SER A 240 3.33 18.77 18.87
N LEU A 241 3.30 19.93 19.54
CA LEU A 241 2.91 20.06 20.95
C LEU A 241 1.42 20.34 21.14
N LYS A 242 0.71 20.80 20.10
CA LYS A 242 -0.75 20.87 20.10
C LYS A 242 -1.35 19.48 19.87
N THR A 243 -1.32 18.63 20.89
CA THR A 243 -2.27 17.52 21.00
C THR A 243 -3.67 18.12 21.07
N LYS A 244 -4.31 18.32 19.91
CA LYS A 244 -5.75 18.55 19.87
C LYS A 244 -6.39 17.31 20.46
N VAL A 245 -6.76 17.38 21.74
CA VAL A 245 -7.65 16.44 22.40
C VAL A 245 -8.99 16.62 21.70
N LYS A 246 -9.22 15.82 20.67
CA LYS A 246 -10.55 15.70 20.07
C LYS A 246 -11.37 14.90 21.07
N ASP A 247 -12.48 15.44 21.53
CA ASP A 247 -13.44 14.69 22.34
C ASP A 247 -13.80 13.40 21.60
N VAL A 248 -13.44 12.28 22.21
CA VAL A 248 -13.78 10.96 21.69
C VAL A 248 -15.19 10.69 22.15
N ASN A 249 -16.15 10.82 21.23
CA ASN A 249 -17.48 10.25 21.44
C ASN A 249 -17.31 8.78 21.82
N ALA A 250 -17.59 8.44 23.07
CA ALA A 250 -17.59 7.07 23.53
C ALA A 250 -18.72 6.35 22.80
N SER A 251 -18.39 5.62 21.74
CA SER A 251 -19.34 4.73 21.07
C SER A 251 -19.86 3.74 22.11
N ASP A 252 -21.18 3.65 22.28
CA ASP A 252 -21.77 2.65 23.16
C ASP A 252 -21.49 1.25 22.58
N LEU A 253 -20.66 0.50 23.28
CA LEU A 253 -20.30 -0.89 22.95
C LEU A 253 -21.06 -1.88 23.85
N SER A 254 -22.21 -1.47 24.41
CA SER A 254 -23.06 -2.32 25.25
C SER A 254 -23.43 -3.66 24.61
N TRP A 255 -23.56 -3.71 23.28
CA TRP A 255 -23.83 -4.95 22.53
C TRP A 255 -22.79 -6.05 22.74
N THR A 256 -21.53 -5.68 23.04
CA THR A 256 -20.46 -6.66 23.27
C THR A 256 -20.61 -7.41 24.58
N LYS A 257 -21.46 -6.94 25.52
CA LYS A 257 -21.76 -7.65 26.77
C LYS A 257 -22.35 -9.04 26.53
N ARG A 258 -22.96 -9.27 25.36
CA ARG A 258 -23.48 -10.59 24.93
C ARG A 258 -22.39 -11.67 24.84
N PHE A 259 -21.12 -11.28 24.79
CA PHE A 259 -19.99 -12.19 24.70
C PHE A 259 -19.43 -12.59 26.08
N GLY A 260 -20.03 -12.15 27.19
CA GLY A 260 -19.65 -12.57 28.54
C GLY A 260 -18.22 -12.15 28.91
N ASP A 261 -17.44 -13.07 29.46
CA ASP A 261 -16.13 -12.82 30.05
C ASP A 261 -15.07 -12.23 29.09
N ILE A 262 -15.28 -12.36 27.78
CA ILE A 262 -14.38 -11.80 26.77
C ILE A 262 -14.77 -10.37 26.34
N ALA A 263 -15.95 -9.90 26.75
CA ALA A 263 -16.47 -8.58 26.36
C ALA A 263 -15.49 -7.44 26.66
N PRO A 264 -14.78 -7.39 27.81
CA PRO A 264 -13.80 -6.34 28.08
C PRO A 264 -12.68 -6.29 27.04
N PHE A 265 -12.16 -7.45 26.61
CA PHE A 265 -11.13 -7.52 25.57
C PHE A 265 -11.68 -7.09 24.21
N MET A 266 -12.90 -7.49 23.87
CA MET A 266 -13.50 -7.11 22.60
C MET A 266 -13.79 -5.61 22.54
N GLN A 267 -14.19 -5.00 23.65
CA GLN A 267 -14.32 -3.53 23.74
C GLN A 267 -12.97 -2.83 23.60
N LEU A 268 -11.91 -3.37 24.22
CA LEU A 268 -10.56 -2.84 24.05
C LEU A 268 -10.12 -2.92 22.59
N ASP A 269 -10.39 -4.03 21.91
CA ASP A 269 -10.05 -4.23 20.50
C ASP A 269 -10.79 -3.26 19.57
N LEU A 270 -12.10 -3.11 19.76
CA LEU A 270 -12.91 -2.18 18.98
C LEU A 270 -12.50 -0.72 19.22
N ARG A 271 -12.23 -0.34 20.48
CA ARG A 271 -11.68 0.99 20.80
C ARG A 271 -10.30 1.17 20.19
N LEU A 272 -9.45 0.14 20.22
CA LEU A 272 -8.13 0.17 19.61
C LEU A 272 -8.23 0.39 18.10
N ILE A 273 -9.19 -0.26 17.43
CA ILE A 273 -9.44 -0.07 15.99
C ILE A 273 -9.96 1.33 15.70
N TRP A 274 -10.89 1.86 16.49
CA TRP A 274 -11.53 3.14 16.19
C TRP A 274 -10.69 4.37 16.56
N ARG A 275 -9.93 4.28 17.67
CA ARG A 275 -9.20 5.40 18.27
C ARG A 275 -7.85 5.64 17.59
N ASN A 276 -7.15 4.59 17.18
CA ASN A 276 -5.77 4.72 16.70
C ASN A 276 -5.71 4.84 15.18
N LYS A 277 -4.88 5.76 14.68
CA LYS A 277 -4.74 6.02 13.24
C LYS A 277 -4.32 4.77 12.47
N ARG A 278 -3.43 3.95 13.05
CA ARG A 278 -2.89 2.76 12.41
C ARG A 278 -3.97 1.72 12.14
N THR A 279 -4.62 1.26 13.20
CA THR A 279 -5.60 0.18 13.19
C THR A 279 -6.88 0.58 12.45
N LYS A 280 -7.29 1.85 12.57
CA LYS A 280 -8.37 2.42 11.77
C LYS A 280 -8.04 2.35 10.28
N SER A 281 -6.85 2.76 9.89
CA SER A 281 -6.40 2.66 8.49
C SER A 281 -6.36 1.21 8.01
N THR A 282 -5.90 0.26 8.83
CA THR A 282 -5.93 -1.18 8.50
C THR A 282 -7.35 -1.71 8.32
N ALA A 283 -8.29 -1.29 9.18
CA ALA A 283 -9.69 -1.66 9.04
C ALA A 283 -10.30 -1.12 7.74
N PHE A 284 -9.98 0.11 7.33
CA PHE A 284 -10.47 0.65 6.05
C PHE A 284 -9.89 -0.06 4.83
N LEU A 285 -8.68 -0.64 4.91
CA LEU A 285 -8.14 -1.46 3.84
C LEU A 285 -9.02 -2.69 3.54
N MET A 286 -9.93 -3.10 4.45
CA MET A 286 -10.96 -4.09 4.16
C MET A 286 -11.80 -3.72 2.93
N VAL A 287 -12.07 -2.44 2.68
CA VAL A 287 -12.81 -2.01 1.48
C VAL A 287 -12.01 -2.36 0.22
N ILE A 288 -10.69 -2.15 0.24
CA ILE A 288 -9.82 -2.54 -0.88
C ILE A 288 -9.78 -4.06 -1.02
N GLY A 289 -9.66 -4.79 0.10
CA GLY A 289 -9.73 -6.25 0.09
C GLY A 289 -11.04 -6.78 -0.48
N LEU A 290 -12.15 -6.13 -0.15
CA LEU A 290 -13.48 -6.46 -0.68
C LEU A 290 -13.54 -6.22 -2.17
N LEU A 291 -13.05 -5.08 -2.67
CA LEU A 291 -13.09 -4.71 -4.09
C LEU A 291 -12.00 -5.40 -4.94
N TYR A 292 -11.09 -6.15 -4.31
CA TYR A 292 -9.94 -6.76 -4.99
C TYR A 292 -10.34 -7.69 -6.14
N GLY A 293 -11.44 -8.45 -5.99
CA GLY A 293 -11.95 -9.32 -7.04
C GLY A 293 -12.40 -8.57 -8.30
N LEU A 294 -12.82 -7.31 -8.19
CA LEU A 294 -13.21 -6.48 -9.35
C LEU A 294 -12.05 -6.13 -10.27
N PHE A 295 -10.79 -6.29 -9.82
CA PHE A 295 -9.65 -6.16 -10.71
C PHE A 295 -9.54 -7.36 -11.68
N PHE A 296 -9.95 -8.55 -11.25
CA PHE A 296 -9.76 -9.80 -11.99
C PHE A 296 -11.00 -10.24 -12.74
N TYR A 297 -12.16 -10.30 -12.07
CA TYR A 297 -13.37 -10.89 -12.64
C TYR A 297 -13.91 -10.22 -13.90
N PRO A 298 -13.74 -8.90 -14.14
CA PRO A 298 -14.14 -8.31 -15.41
C PRO A 298 -13.35 -8.85 -16.61
N GLN A 299 -12.13 -9.36 -16.40
CA GLN A 299 -11.25 -9.81 -17.48
C GLN A 299 -11.48 -11.31 -17.76
N PRO A 300 -11.81 -11.71 -19.01
CA PRO A 300 -12.10 -13.11 -19.34
C PRO A 300 -10.97 -14.08 -18.97
N MET A 301 -9.72 -13.68 -19.25
CA MET A 301 -8.52 -14.48 -18.95
C MET A 301 -8.46 -14.94 -17.48
N TYR A 302 -8.79 -14.05 -16.53
CA TYR A 302 -8.76 -14.39 -15.10
C TYR A 302 -10.08 -14.99 -14.61
N ARG A 303 -11.20 -14.62 -15.24
CA ARG A 303 -12.50 -15.19 -14.92
C ARG A 303 -12.54 -16.69 -15.20
N GLU A 304 -11.85 -17.17 -16.23
CA GLU A 304 -11.84 -18.59 -16.60
C GLU A 304 -10.83 -19.44 -15.78
N MET A 305 -9.91 -18.79 -15.06
CA MET A 305 -8.95 -19.48 -14.19
C MET A 305 -9.60 -19.84 -12.85
N GLU A 306 -10.20 -21.01 -12.73
CA GLU A 306 -10.95 -21.42 -11.53
C GLU A 306 -10.12 -21.35 -10.22
N PHE A 307 -8.80 -21.61 -10.29
CA PHE A 307 -7.92 -21.50 -9.13
C PHE A 307 -7.77 -20.05 -8.61
N MET A 308 -7.97 -19.04 -9.46
CA MET A 308 -8.02 -17.64 -9.06
C MET A 308 -9.25 -17.33 -8.22
N TRP A 309 -10.37 -18.05 -8.40
CA TRP A 309 -11.57 -17.82 -7.60
C TRP A 309 -11.33 -18.18 -6.13
N ALA A 310 -10.61 -19.26 -5.86
CA ALA A 310 -10.21 -19.65 -4.51
C ALA A 310 -9.22 -18.63 -3.91
N PHE A 311 -8.24 -18.17 -4.68
CA PHE A 311 -7.29 -17.14 -4.24
C PHE A 311 -8.00 -15.83 -3.87
N ILE A 312 -8.84 -15.31 -4.76
CA ILE A 312 -9.61 -14.09 -4.54
C ILE A 312 -10.59 -14.27 -3.38
N GLY A 313 -11.21 -15.45 -3.26
CA GLY A 313 -12.09 -15.79 -2.13
C GLY A 313 -11.36 -15.78 -0.79
N ILE A 314 -10.20 -16.42 -0.70
CA ILE A 314 -9.36 -16.46 0.51
C ILE A 314 -8.94 -15.04 0.89
N PHE A 315 -8.48 -14.26 -0.08
CA PHE A 315 -7.99 -12.91 0.13
C PHE A 315 -9.11 -11.94 0.50
N SER A 316 -10.20 -11.90 -0.27
CA SER A 316 -11.30 -10.95 -0.05
C SER A 316 -12.00 -11.20 1.28
N THR A 317 -12.37 -12.45 1.58
CA THR A 317 -13.05 -12.79 2.84
C THR A 317 -12.08 -12.75 4.04
N GLY A 318 -10.80 -13.05 3.82
CA GLY A 318 -9.76 -13.09 4.85
C GLY A 318 -8.95 -11.82 5.01
N PHE A 319 -9.27 -10.74 4.27
CA PHE A 319 -8.38 -9.58 4.18
C PHE A 319 -8.05 -8.97 5.55
N PHE A 320 -9.08 -8.76 6.37
CA PHE A 320 -8.90 -8.26 7.74
C PHE A 320 -8.14 -9.25 8.61
N LEU A 321 -8.50 -10.53 8.54
CA LEU A 321 -7.86 -11.60 9.29
C LEU A 321 -6.35 -11.65 8.99
N ILE A 322 -5.94 -11.56 7.72
CA ILE A 322 -4.54 -11.57 7.31
C ILE A 322 -3.83 -10.29 7.77
N ASN A 323 -4.42 -9.12 7.51
CA ASN A 323 -3.75 -7.84 7.76
C ASN A 323 -3.72 -7.43 9.23
N PHE A 324 -4.79 -7.69 9.98
CA PHE A 324 -4.89 -7.38 11.40
C PHE A 324 -4.37 -8.53 12.25
N GLY A 325 -4.76 -9.76 11.96
CA GLY A 325 -4.46 -10.93 12.77
C GLY A 325 -2.97 -11.25 12.86
N GLN A 326 -2.20 -11.06 11.78
CA GLN A 326 -0.74 -11.32 11.77
C GLN A 326 0.06 -10.49 12.78
N PHE A 327 -0.51 -9.41 13.30
CA PHE A 327 0.10 -8.51 14.27
C PHE A 327 -0.44 -8.70 15.69
N ILE A 328 -1.22 -9.73 15.97
CA ILE A 328 -1.61 -10.09 17.33
C ILE A 328 -0.42 -10.80 17.99
N PRO A 329 0.02 -10.45 19.21
CA PRO A 329 -0.50 -9.45 20.14
C PRO A 329 0.23 -8.09 20.05
N ALA A 330 1.04 -7.86 19.01
CA ALA A 330 1.82 -6.62 18.83
C ALA A 330 0.96 -5.34 18.80
N TRP A 331 -0.30 -5.41 18.39
CA TRP A 331 -1.25 -4.29 18.53
C TRP A 331 -1.39 -3.79 19.98
N ASP A 332 -1.32 -4.71 20.95
CA ASP A 332 -1.45 -4.40 22.37
C ASP A 332 -0.08 -4.08 23.02
N SER A 333 1.00 -4.03 22.24
CA SER A 333 2.39 -3.97 22.75
C SER A 333 2.64 -2.83 23.75
N GLY A 334 1.95 -1.68 23.61
CA GLY A 334 2.08 -0.54 24.51
C GLY A 334 1.63 -0.80 25.96
N TYR A 335 0.61 -1.65 26.16
CA TYR A 335 0.06 -1.99 27.48
C TYR A 335 0.13 -3.49 27.77
N TYR A 336 0.79 -4.27 26.92
CA TYR A 336 0.87 -5.72 27.02
C TYR A 336 1.40 -6.19 28.38
N LYS A 337 2.42 -5.51 28.94
CA LYS A 337 2.97 -5.82 30.27
C LYS A 337 1.91 -5.71 31.37
N MET A 338 1.08 -4.66 31.34
CA MET A 338 -0.02 -4.48 32.29
C MET A 338 -1.08 -5.56 32.12
N LEU A 339 -1.49 -5.84 30.88
CA LEU A 339 -2.49 -6.88 30.59
C LEU A 339 -2.03 -8.24 31.12
N MET A 340 -0.74 -8.54 30.95
CA MET A 340 -0.11 -9.78 31.38
C MET A 340 0.17 -9.88 32.88
N SER A 341 0.03 -8.80 33.64
CA SER A 341 0.14 -8.80 35.11
C SER A 341 -1.22 -8.86 35.82
N GLN A 342 -2.32 -8.68 35.09
CA GLN A 342 -3.67 -8.81 35.67
C GLN A 342 -4.02 -10.28 35.91
N ASN A 343 -4.93 -10.53 36.85
CA ASN A 343 -5.49 -11.86 37.11
C ASN A 343 -6.56 -12.22 36.05
N ILE A 344 -6.12 -12.39 34.80
CA ILE A 344 -6.97 -12.77 33.66
C ILE A 344 -6.48 -14.07 33.02
N LYS A 345 -7.42 -14.88 32.51
CA LYS A 345 -7.04 -16.08 31.77
C LYS A 345 -6.56 -15.67 30.38
N TYR A 346 -5.35 -16.10 30.02
CA TYR A 346 -4.78 -15.83 28.69
C TYR A 346 -5.68 -16.36 27.56
N GLU A 347 -6.36 -17.48 27.79
CA GLU A 347 -7.36 -18.05 26.88
C GLU A 347 -8.49 -17.06 26.54
N GLN A 348 -9.00 -16.30 27.53
CA GLN A 348 -10.06 -15.31 27.29
C GLN A 348 -9.58 -14.19 26.37
N TYR A 349 -8.34 -13.72 26.58
CA TYR A 349 -7.71 -12.74 25.70
C TYR A 349 -7.62 -13.26 24.25
N LEU A 350 -7.10 -14.48 24.05
CA LEU A 350 -6.96 -15.06 22.71
C LEU A 350 -8.32 -15.37 22.06
N ARG A 351 -9.31 -15.79 22.85
CA ARG A 351 -10.67 -16.06 22.36
C ARG A 351 -11.34 -14.78 21.83
N SER A 352 -11.14 -13.63 22.49
CA SER A 352 -11.60 -12.33 21.97
C SER A 352 -11.03 -12.05 20.59
N LYS A 353 -9.71 -12.21 20.42
CA LYS A 353 -9.01 -12.01 19.15
C LYS A 353 -9.52 -12.93 18.05
N PHE A 354 -9.73 -14.21 18.38
CA PHE A 354 -10.26 -15.19 17.45
C PHE A 354 -11.66 -14.81 16.96
N ILE A 355 -12.57 -14.46 17.88
CA ILE A 355 -13.94 -14.08 17.54
C ILE A 355 -13.97 -12.81 16.68
N LEU A 356 -13.14 -11.82 16.99
CA LEU A 356 -13.01 -10.62 16.15
C LEU A 356 -12.65 -10.99 14.70
N MET A 357 -11.70 -11.91 14.50
CA MET A 357 -11.32 -12.37 13.17
C MET A 357 -12.44 -13.15 12.48
N VAL A 358 -13.10 -14.08 13.17
CA VAL A 358 -14.23 -14.84 12.58
C VAL A 358 -15.36 -13.90 12.17
N MET A 359 -15.74 -12.96 13.04
CA MET A 359 -16.75 -11.95 12.72
C MET A 359 -16.38 -11.13 11.49
N SER A 360 -15.10 -10.76 11.35
CA SER A 360 -14.64 -10.03 10.17
C SER A 360 -14.79 -10.85 8.88
N VAL A 361 -14.48 -12.15 8.91
CA VAL A 361 -14.62 -13.03 7.73
C VAL A 361 -16.08 -13.16 7.32
N VAL A 362 -16.99 -13.32 8.29
CA VAL A 362 -18.43 -13.40 8.04
C VAL A 362 -18.93 -12.10 7.40
N VAL A 363 -18.57 -10.94 7.95
CA VAL A 363 -18.96 -9.64 7.39
C VAL A 363 -18.41 -9.47 5.97
N MET A 364 -17.13 -9.81 5.75
CA MET A 364 -16.50 -9.69 4.43
C MET A 364 -17.12 -10.63 3.39
N PHE A 365 -17.49 -11.85 3.78
CA PHE A 365 -18.21 -12.77 2.91
C PHE A 365 -19.60 -12.22 2.53
N VAL A 366 -20.38 -11.74 3.51
CA VAL A 366 -21.71 -11.17 3.25
C VAL A 366 -21.63 -9.96 2.32
N LEU A 367 -20.68 -9.05 2.56
CA LEU A 367 -20.45 -7.90 1.69
C LEU A 367 -19.93 -8.31 0.30
N GLY A 368 -19.30 -9.48 0.19
CA GLY A 368 -18.77 -10.04 -1.05
C GLY A 368 -19.80 -10.81 -1.90
N ILE A 369 -21.02 -11.04 -1.40
CA ILE A 369 -22.10 -11.72 -2.14
C ILE A 369 -22.34 -11.12 -3.55
N PRO A 370 -22.27 -9.80 -3.79
CA PRO A 370 -22.44 -9.22 -5.13
C PRO A 370 -21.50 -9.79 -6.21
N TYR A 371 -20.39 -10.43 -5.84
CA TYR A 371 -19.53 -11.15 -6.81
C TYR A 371 -20.24 -12.27 -7.57
N VAL A 372 -21.41 -12.72 -7.09
CA VAL A 372 -22.29 -13.65 -7.82
C VAL A 372 -22.64 -13.16 -9.23
N TYR A 373 -22.62 -11.84 -9.48
CA TYR A 373 -22.79 -11.25 -10.81
C TYR A 373 -21.84 -11.85 -11.87
N PHE A 374 -20.62 -12.24 -11.48
CA PHE A 374 -19.63 -12.84 -12.37
C PHE A 374 -19.78 -14.36 -12.53
N GLY A 375 -20.65 -15.00 -11.74
CA GLY A 375 -20.94 -16.43 -11.79
C GLY A 375 -21.23 -17.03 -10.41
N TRP A 376 -22.19 -17.96 -10.35
CA TRP A 376 -22.55 -18.64 -9.09
C TRP A 376 -21.41 -19.49 -8.51
N LYS A 377 -20.55 -20.08 -9.36
CA LYS A 377 -19.36 -20.84 -8.93
C LYS A 377 -18.38 -19.97 -8.13
N ILE A 378 -18.26 -18.68 -8.47
CA ILE A 378 -17.42 -17.72 -7.74
C ILE A 378 -17.95 -17.54 -6.32
N LEU A 379 -19.27 -17.40 -6.15
CA LEU A 379 -19.88 -17.27 -4.83
C LEU A 379 -19.61 -18.52 -3.96
N ILE A 380 -19.69 -19.71 -4.55
CA ILE A 380 -19.36 -20.96 -3.84
C ILE A 380 -17.88 -21.02 -3.45
N ALA A 381 -16.97 -20.60 -4.34
CA ALA A 381 -15.56 -20.49 -4.01
C ALA A 381 -15.31 -19.50 -2.85
N HIS A 382 -16.05 -18.38 -2.80
CA HIS A 382 -15.95 -17.40 -1.70
C HIS A 382 -16.48 -17.98 -0.40
N PHE A 383 -17.55 -18.76 -0.47
CA PHE A 383 -18.12 -19.44 0.70
C PHE A 383 -17.15 -20.50 1.25
N ALA A 384 -16.59 -21.34 0.37
CA ALA A 384 -15.58 -22.32 0.72
C ALA A 384 -14.33 -21.67 1.34
N ALA A 385 -13.87 -20.57 0.73
CA ALA A 385 -12.76 -19.79 1.24
C ALA A 385 -13.06 -19.12 2.59
N ALA A 386 -14.28 -18.63 2.82
CA ALA A 386 -14.69 -18.08 4.11
C ALA A 386 -14.67 -19.15 5.22
N ILE A 387 -15.18 -20.35 4.93
CA ILE A 387 -15.12 -21.50 5.85
C ILE A 387 -13.67 -21.88 6.15
N TYR A 388 -12.83 -21.98 5.11
CA TYR A 388 -11.40 -22.24 5.28
C TYR A 388 -10.71 -21.14 6.10
N ASN A 389 -11.08 -19.87 5.89
CA ASN A 389 -10.53 -18.76 6.64
C ASN A 389 -10.86 -18.84 8.14
N ILE A 390 -12.09 -19.22 8.48
CA ILE A 390 -12.58 -19.40 9.87
C ILE A 390 -12.01 -20.65 10.54
N GLY A 391 -11.80 -21.72 9.77
CA GLY A 391 -11.37 -23.01 10.31
C GLY A 391 -9.87 -23.20 10.38
N VAL A 392 -9.15 -22.70 9.38
CA VAL A 392 -7.70 -22.94 9.23
C VAL A 392 -6.93 -21.65 9.42
N ASN A 393 -7.19 -20.62 8.61
CA ASN A 393 -6.34 -19.44 8.57
C ASN A 393 -6.36 -18.66 9.88
N SER A 394 -7.51 -18.54 10.57
CA SER A 394 -7.56 -17.91 11.89
C SER A 394 -6.68 -18.62 12.91
N HIS A 395 -6.66 -19.95 12.95
CA HIS A 395 -5.85 -20.69 13.91
C HIS A 395 -4.36 -20.63 13.57
N VAL A 396 -4.01 -20.73 12.28
CA VAL A 396 -2.63 -20.57 11.80
C VAL A 396 -2.11 -19.17 12.14
N ILE A 397 -2.91 -18.13 11.92
CA ILE A 397 -2.56 -16.75 12.30
C ILE A 397 -2.39 -16.63 13.81
N MET A 398 -3.32 -17.16 14.61
CA MET A 398 -3.21 -17.10 16.05
C MET A 398 -1.92 -17.78 16.53
N TRP A 399 -1.63 -18.97 16.01
CA TRP A 399 -0.38 -19.67 16.28
C TRP A 399 0.85 -18.85 15.86
N GLY A 400 0.82 -18.29 14.67
CA GLY A 400 1.88 -17.44 14.12
C GLY A 400 2.14 -16.18 14.95
N GLY A 401 1.08 -15.57 15.49
CA GLY A 401 1.17 -14.43 16.41
C GLY A 401 1.98 -14.73 17.69
N SER A 402 2.08 -16.00 18.09
CA SER A 402 2.91 -16.41 19.23
C SER A 402 4.42 -16.17 19.00
N PHE A 403 4.83 -15.91 17.76
CA PHE A 403 6.21 -15.58 17.38
C PHE A 403 6.47 -14.07 17.21
N ASN A 404 5.45 -13.22 17.39
CA ASN A 404 5.62 -11.78 17.26
C ASN A 404 6.49 -11.20 18.38
N ARG A 405 7.52 -10.44 18.00
CA ARG A 405 8.49 -9.82 18.93
C ARG A 405 8.75 -8.34 18.64
N LYS A 406 8.07 -7.73 17.67
CA LYS A 406 8.26 -6.32 17.32
C LYS A 406 7.13 -5.48 17.89
N LYS A 407 7.47 -4.39 18.58
CA LYS A 407 6.53 -3.39 19.06
C LYS A 407 5.92 -2.64 17.86
N ILE A 408 4.66 -2.25 18.00
CA ILE A 408 3.94 -1.44 17.00
C ILE A 408 3.60 -0.09 17.61
N ASP A 409 4.03 0.96 16.92
CA ASP A 409 3.61 2.32 17.18
C ASP A 409 2.22 2.56 16.56
N LEU A 410 1.23 2.89 17.41
CA LEU A 410 -0.19 3.05 17.06
C LEU A 410 -0.52 4.45 16.50
N ASP A 411 0.34 5.45 16.76
CA ASP A 411 0.13 6.83 16.33
C ASP A 411 0.51 7.06 14.87
N LYS A 412 1.32 6.15 14.32
CA LYS A 412 1.70 6.14 12.91
C LYS A 412 0.66 5.45 12.05
N LYS A 413 0.39 6.00 10.86
CA LYS A 413 -0.55 5.41 9.88
C LYS A 413 -0.06 4.04 9.40
N ALA A 414 -0.99 3.11 9.12
CA ALA A 414 -0.67 1.73 8.71
C ALA A 414 -0.21 1.62 7.26
N ALA A 415 -0.75 2.45 6.37
CA ALA A 415 -0.41 2.42 4.96
C ALA A 415 1.10 2.64 4.75
N PHE A 416 1.76 1.62 4.21
CA PHE A 416 3.19 1.64 3.84
C PHE A 416 4.11 1.92 5.04
N ASN A 417 3.69 1.49 6.23
CA ASN A 417 4.53 1.48 7.42
C ASN A 417 4.89 0.03 7.76
N TYR A 418 6.07 -0.40 7.32
CA TYR A 418 6.60 -1.74 7.60
C TYR A 418 7.12 -1.90 9.04
N GLN A 419 7.00 -0.89 9.92
CA GLN A 419 7.32 -1.04 11.34
C GLN A 419 6.47 -2.15 11.96
N GLY A 420 7.08 -3.07 12.70
CA GLY A 420 6.40 -4.26 13.21
C GLY A 420 6.34 -5.43 12.23
N THR A 421 6.59 -5.20 10.93
CA THR A 421 6.72 -6.27 9.92
C THR A 421 8.12 -6.86 10.00
N GLY A 422 8.21 -8.18 10.15
CA GLY A 422 9.44 -8.95 10.16
C GLY A 422 9.26 -10.24 9.36
N ALA A 423 10.28 -11.11 9.43
CA ALA A 423 10.24 -12.39 8.72
C ALA A 423 9.02 -13.25 9.10
N VAL A 424 8.57 -13.15 10.35
CA VAL A 424 7.39 -13.88 10.88
C VAL A 424 6.13 -13.54 10.08
N GLN A 425 5.87 -12.26 9.80
CA GLN A 425 4.70 -11.83 9.04
C GLN A 425 4.70 -12.40 7.62
N TRP A 426 5.84 -12.39 6.94
CA TRP A 426 5.96 -12.97 5.58
C TRP A 426 5.85 -14.49 5.59
N LEU A 427 6.49 -15.14 6.57
CA LEU A 427 6.47 -16.59 6.74
C LEU A 427 5.06 -17.12 7.05
N ILE A 428 4.22 -16.32 7.69
CA ILE A 428 2.82 -16.68 7.98
C ILE A 428 1.90 -16.22 6.83
N GLY A 429 2.03 -14.97 6.39
CA GLY A 429 1.15 -14.33 5.43
C GLY A 429 1.19 -14.97 4.03
N ILE A 430 2.37 -15.30 3.52
CA ILE A 430 2.50 -15.91 2.18
C ILE A 430 1.82 -17.29 2.15
N PRO A 431 2.12 -18.24 3.05
CA PRO A 431 1.46 -19.55 3.04
C PRO A 431 -0.05 -19.49 3.22
N LEU A 432 -0.58 -18.57 4.04
CA LEU A 432 -2.03 -18.42 4.24
C LEU A 432 -2.80 -18.13 2.94
N MET A 433 -2.15 -17.46 1.99
CA MET A 433 -2.73 -17.16 0.69
C MET A 433 -2.42 -18.26 -0.34
N LEU A 434 -1.16 -18.72 -0.39
CA LEU A 434 -0.70 -19.64 -1.44
C LEU A 434 -1.11 -21.10 -1.20
N VAL A 435 -1.05 -21.60 0.03
CA VAL A 435 -1.37 -23.01 0.33
C VAL A 435 -2.79 -23.39 -0.08
N PRO A 436 -3.85 -22.65 0.31
CA PRO A 436 -5.20 -23.00 -0.12
C PRO A 436 -5.38 -22.87 -1.64
N MET A 437 -4.71 -21.90 -2.28
CA MET A 437 -4.75 -21.73 -3.74
C MET A 437 -4.08 -22.90 -4.46
N ILE A 438 -2.90 -23.33 -4.03
CA ILE A 438 -2.18 -24.46 -4.62
C ILE A 438 -2.98 -25.75 -4.41
N LEU A 439 -3.47 -25.98 -3.19
CA LEU A 439 -4.30 -27.14 -2.87
C LEU A 439 -5.54 -27.19 -3.76
N PHE A 440 -6.25 -26.05 -3.87
CA PHE A 440 -7.43 -25.95 -4.72
C PHE A 440 -7.07 -26.17 -6.19
N GLY A 441 -6.03 -25.52 -6.71
CA GLY A 441 -5.62 -25.63 -8.11
C GLY A 441 -5.24 -27.06 -8.50
N ILE A 442 -4.48 -27.77 -7.66
CA ILE A 442 -4.10 -29.17 -7.89
C ILE A 442 -5.33 -30.07 -7.89
N LEU A 443 -6.20 -29.96 -6.89
CA LEU A 443 -7.39 -30.80 -6.80
C LEU A 443 -8.39 -30.50 -7.91
N ASN A 444 -8.52 -29.23 -8.30
CA ASN A 444 -9.39 -28.84 -9.40
C ASN A 444 -8.91 -29.45 -10.71
N TRP A 445 -7.60 -29.40 -10.97
CA TRP A 445 -7.00 -29.97 -12.17
C TRP A 445 -7.11 -31.51 -12.22
N LEU A 446 -6.98 -32.19 -11.08
CA LEU A 446 -7.00 -33.66 -11.02
C LEU A 446 -8.40 -34.27 -10.89
N LEU A 447 -9.29 -33.65 -10.12
CA LEU A 447 -10.53 -34.24 -9.64
C LEU A 447 -11.78 -33.35 -9.88
N GLY A 448 -11.60 -32.15 -10.39
CA GLY A 448 -12.68 -31.20 -10.70
C GLY A 448 -13.01 -30.21 -9.58
N PHE A 449 -13.83 -29.23 -9.95
CA PHE A 449 -14.19 -28.06 -9.13
C PHE A 449 -14.89 -28.45 -7.83
N GLU A 450 -15.82 -29.39 -7.91
CA GLU A 450 -16.64 -29.87 -6.81
C GLU A 450 -15.78 -30.47 -5.69
N VAL A 451 -14.78 -31.28 -6.06
CA VAL A 451 -13.86 -31.92 -5.11
C VAL A 451 -12.93 -30.90 -4.46
N ALA A 452 -12.42 -29.95 -5.24
CA ALA A 452 -11.56 -28.88 -4.74
C ALA A 452 -12.30 -27.99 -3.71
N ILE A 453 -13.54 -27.59 -4.02
CA ILE A 453 -14.42 -26.85 -3.11
C ILE A 453 -14.73 -27.66 -1.85
N ALA A 454 -15.14 -28.92 -2.01
CA ALA A 454 -15.48 -29.79 -0.90
C ALA A 454 -14.30 -29.96 0.05
N THR A 455 -13.08 -30.03 -0.48
CA THR A 455 -11.86 -30.15 0.34
C THR A 455 -11.61 -28.88 1.15
N LEU A 456 -11.72 -27.68 0.57
CA LEU A 456 -11.57 -26.43 1.33
C LEU A 456 -12.60 -26.32 2.47
N ILE A 457 -13.86 -26.63 2.16
CA ILE A 457 -14.94 -26.66 3.16
C ILE A 457 -14.63 -27.68 4.24
N THR A 458 -14.25 -28.90 3.88
CA THR A 458 -13.96 -29.98 4.82
C THR A 458 -12.80 -29.61 5.75
N LEU A 459 -11.71 -29.06 5.22
CA LEU A 459 -10.58 -28.60 6.03
C LEU A 459 -10.97 -27.48 6.99
N GLY A 460 -11.79 -26.52 6.53
CA GLY A 460 -12.32 -25.47 7.40
C GLY A 460 -13.22 -26.04 8.49
N ILE A 461 -14.12 -26.96 8.17
CA ILE A 461 -14.98 -27.63 9.16
C ILE A 461 -14.15 -28.41 10.17
N ILE A 462 -13.14 -29.18 9.73
CA ILE A 462 -12.21 -29.89 10.62
C ILE A 462 -11.56 -28.91 11.60
N GLY A 463 -11.08 -27.77 11.12
CA GLY A 463 -10.49 -26.74 11.97
C GLY A 463 -11.47 -26.11 12.98
N ILE A 464 -12.74 -25.93 12.58
CA ILE A 464 -13.81 -25.48 13.46
C ILE A 464 -14.11 -26.53 14.53
N VAL A 465 -14.25 -27.80 14.16
CA VAL A 465 -14.50 -28.91 15.09
C VAL A 465 -13.34 -29.07 16.09
N LEU A 466 -12.10 -28.97 15.60
CA LEU A 466 -10.90 -29.06 16.42
C LEU A 466 -10.57 -27.76 17.17
N HIS A 467 -11.41 -26.72 17.09
CA HIS A 467 -11.15 -25.39 17.64
C HIS A 467 -10.68 -25.43 19.10
N LYS A 468 -11.38 -26.18 19.97
CA LYS A 468 -11.02 -26.27 21.40
C LYS A 468 -9.61 -26.83 21.62
N LYS A 469 -9.24 -27.87 20.87
CA LYS A 469 -7.91 -28.51 20.96
C LYS A 469 -6.82 -27.58 20.43
N LEU A 470 -7.06 -26.96 19.27
CA LEU A 470 -6.13 -26.02 18.65
C LEU A 470 -5.92 -24.78 19.52
N MET A 471 -6.98 -24.19 20.08
CA MET A 471 -6.87 -23.02 20.95
C MET A 471 -6.16 -23.32 22.27
N LYS A 472 -6.33 -24.53 22.83
CA LYS A 472 -5.54 -24.96 24.00
C LYS A 472 -4.05 -24.98 23.68
N PHE A 473 -3.67 -25.64 22.58
CA PHE A 473 -2.29 -25.68 22.11
C PHE A 473 -1.70 -24.29 21.83
N ILE A 474 -2.47 -23.43 21.17
CA ILE A 474 -2.06 -22.04 20.90
C ILE A 474 -1.86 -21.29 22.21
N THR A 475 -2.79 -21.40 23.17
CA THR A 475 -2.70 -20.73 24.47
C THR A 475 -1.44 -21.14 25.23
N GLU A 476 -1.12 -22.43 25.26
CA GLU A 476 0.12 -22.94 25.86
C GLU A 476 1.37 -22.33 25.19
N LYS A 477 1.36 -22.19 23.85
CA LYS A 477 2.46 -21.56 23.11
C LYS A 477 2.65 -20.08 23.47
N TYR A 478 1.55 -19.34 23.65
CA TYR A 478 1.59 -17.95 24.11
C TYR A 478 2.09 -17.83 25.54
N LEU A 479 1.63 -18.69 26.45
CA LEU A 479 2.11 -18.73 27.83
C LEU A 479 3.63 -18.98 27.89
N ASN A 480 4.13 -19.96 27.12
CA ASN A 480 5.56 -20.25 27.02
C ASN A 480 6.39 -19.08 26.45
N SER A 481 5.77 -18.25 25.62
CA SER A 481 6.41 -17.10 24.97
C SER A 481 6.19 -15.78 25.70
N LYS A 482 5.36 -15.76 26.77
CA LYS A 482 4.87 -14.56 27.45
C LYS A 482 5.99 -13.60 27.85
N TYR A 483 6.98 -14.10 28.58
CA TYR A 483 8.09 -13.25 29.07
C TYR A 483 8.98 -12.74 27.95
N LYS A 484 9.22 -13.55 26.91
CA LYS A 484 9.98 -13.14 25.72
C LYS A 484 9.26 -12.02 24.98
N MET A 485 7.93 -12.07 24.89
CA MET A 485 7.13 -10.98 24.29
C MET A 485 7.17 -9.71 25.13
N ILE A 486 6.98 -9.81 26.46
CA ILE A 486 7.04 -8.65 27.36
C ILE A 486 8.40 -7.94 27.22
N ALA A 487 9.50 -8.68 27.28
CA ALA A 487 10.85 -8.14 27.14
C ALA A 487 11.12 -7.56 25.74
N ALA A 488 10.50 -8.11 24.69
CA ALA A 488 10.66 -7.62 23.33
C ALA A 488 9.86 -6.32 23.09
N PHE A 489 8.63 -6.24 23.61
CA PHE A 489 7.79 -5.05 23.48
C PHE A 489 8.22 -3.87 24.37
N SER A 490 9.03 -4.12 25.39
CA SER A 490 9.62 -3.07 26.22
C SER A 490 10.84 -2.40 25.61
N LYS A 491 11.38 -2.92 24.50
CA LYS A 491 12.47 -2.26 23.75
C LYS A 491 11.89 -1.19 22.84
N ASP A 492 12.59 -0.07 22.71
CA ASP A 492 12.20 0.99 21.75
C ASP A 492 12.28 0.46 20.31
N ALA A 493 11.30 0.89 19.51
CA ALA A 493 11.00 0.38 18.17
C ALA A 493 11.84 1.02 17.06
#